data_AF-A0A6A5WH58-F1
#
_entry.id   AF-A0A6A5WH58-F1
#
_cell.length_a   1.000
_cell.length_b   1.000
_cell.length_c   1.000
_cell.angle_alpha   90.00
_cell.angle_beta   90.00
_cell.angle_gamma   90.00
#
_symmetry.space_group_name_H-M   'P 1'
#
loop_
_entity.id
_entity.type
_entity.pdbx_description
1 polymer ?
#
loop_
_entity_poly.entity_id
_entity_poly.type
_entity_poly.pdbx_seq_one_letter_code
_entity_poly.pdbx_strand_id
1 'polypeptide(L)'
;MPPSTSITALSTLRPPSHATPPPHHIGNPPTSFTNPWPSYSPFPISTVIKKRFFAPKNFVPVPSDRAGLVKVRKPDFDNAPDGLKATWIGHASFLVETPKAQHAERGLRILLDPVWSDRVGPYGMVGPVRFTPPPCTIEELPEIDAICISHDHYDHLDSETLRKINEKQKGDLRVFCALNVKAVIIGLGVGIKNEQVTEMDWWDGIKVIKEGVGSVELVCTPAQHRSGRAPWNFGGTLWCSWVVKEVNETPNVEKKLFFAGDTGYCHVDSDDQPSHHDAPHPPCPAFSEVGELYGPFDLALLPIGCYSPRSALSAQHSSPEDSLSIHRDIRSKKSIGMHYGTLRGAFSAQFEPVTEPPERWKKGAIADGLEWGKEIGLCDVGETVVV
;
A
#
# COMPACT_ATOMS: atom_id res chain seq x y z
N MET A 1 -5.35 17.04 22.49
CA MET A 1 -6.82 16.84 22.43
C MET A 1 -7.05 15.55 21.65
N PRO A 2 -8.15 14.81 21.88
CA PRO A 2 -8.49 13.69 21.01
C PRO A 2 -8.66 14.19 19.56
N PRO A 3 -8.47 13.33 18.54
CA PRO A 3 -8.77 13.70 17.16
C PRO A 3 -10.22 14.16 17.03
N SER A 4 -10.47 15.14 16.17
CA SER A 4 -11.80 15.65 15.81
C SER A 4 -12.63 14.65 15.01
N THR A 5 -11.98 13.63 14.43
CA THR A 5 -12.67 12.47 13.86
C THR A 5 -13.18 11.56 14.96
N SER A 6 -14.44 11.14 14.89
CA SER A 6 -14.96 10.04 15.71
C SER A 6 -14.85 8.71 14.96
N ILE A 7 -14.80 7.61 15.71
CA ILE A 7 -14.66 6.27 15.15
C ILE A 7 -15.69 5.31 15.77
N THR A 8 -16.19 4.37 14.98
CA THR A 8 -17.09 3.31 15.45
C THR A 8 -16.72 2.00 14.75
N ALA A 9 -16.46 0.95 15.54
CA ALA A 9 -16.15 -0.37 14.98
C ALA A 9 -17.33 -0.90 14.15
N LEU A 10 -17.02 -1.50 13.01
CA LEU A 10 -18.00 -2.17 12.15
C LEU A 10 -18.13 -3.64 12.56
N SER A 11 -19.23 -4.27 12.15
CA SER A 11 -19.32 -5.72 12.17
C SER A 11 -18.28 -6.32 11.22
N THR A 12 -17.46 -7.23 11.74
CA THR A 12 -16.41 -7.89 10.95
C THR A 12 -17.03 -8.77 9.87
N LEU A 13 -16.67 -8.55 8.61
CA LEU A 13 -17.03 -9.44 7.49
C LEU A 13 -15.84 -10.33 7.18
N ARG A 14 -15.99 -11.63 7.46
CA ARG A 14 -14.93 -12.65 7.32
C ARG A 14 -15.33 -13.68 6.28
N PRO A 15 -14.39 -14.21 5.50
CA PRO A 15 -14.68 -15.31 4.59
C PRO A 15 -15.00 -16.58 5.39
N PRO A 16 -15.75 -17.54 4.82
CA PRO A 16 -16.04 -18.83 5.47
C PRO A 16 -14.79 -19.63 5.85
N SER A 17 -13.66 -19.39 5.16
CA SER A 17 -12.34 -19.97 5.40
C SER A 17 -11.65 -19.45 6.67
N HIS A 18 -12.14 -18.36 7.27
CA HIS A 18 -11.50 -17.72 8.40
C HIS A 18 -11.60 -18.57 9.68
N ALA A 19 -10.45 -18.98 10.22
CA ALA A 19 -10.36 -19.80 11.42
C ALA A 19 -10.29 -18.97 12.72
N THR A 20 -10.56 -19.62 13.87
CA THR A 20 -10.38 -19.04 15.21
C THR A 20 -9.56 -20.02 16.09
N PRO A 21 -8.37 -19.64 16.60
CA PRO A 21 -7.69 -18.37 16.34
C PRO A 21 -7.30 -18.22 14.86
N PRO A 22 -7.12 -16.99 14.36
CA PRO A 22 -6.71 -16.76 12.98
C PRO A 22 -5.37 -17.44 12.67
N PRO A 23 -5.20 -18.03 11.47
CA PRO A 23 -4.03 -18.83 11.15
C PRO A 23 -2.74 -18.00 11.00
N HIS A 24 -2.87 -16.67 10.84
CA HIS A 24 -1.73 -15.76 10.80
C HIS A 24 -1.24 -15.35 12.19
N HIS A 25 -1.94 -15.71 13.27
CA HIS A 25 -1.54 -15.38 14.64
C HIS A 25 -0.57 -16.42 15.22
N ILE A 26 0.50 -15.94 15.87
CA ILE A 26 1.38 -16.75 16.72
C ILE A 26 1.25 -16.25 18.16
N GLY A 27 0.69 -17.09 19.04
CA GLY A 27 0.36 -16.76 20.43
C GLY A 27 -1.10 -16.33 20.63
N ASN A 28 -1.52 -16.19 21.89
CA ASN A 28 -2.85 -15.68 22.25
C ASN A 28 -2.78 -14.88 23.57
N PRO A 29 -2.83 -13.52 23.55
CA PRO A 29 -2.90 -12.66 22.36
C PRO A 29 -1.68 -12.80 21.44
N PRO A 30 -1.79 -12.49 20.14
CA PRO A 30 -0.69 -12.68 19.19
C PRO A 30 0.52 -11.80 19.55
N THR A 31 1.69 -12.42 19.64
CA THR A 31 2.97 -11.71 19.84
C THR A 31 3.77 -11.58 18.54
N SER A 32 3.42 -12.36 17.53
CA SER A 32 3.97 -12.32 16.18
C SER A 32 2.98 -12.89 15.17
N PHE A 33 3.31 -12.75 13.89
CA PHE A 33 2.45 -13.10 12.77
C PHE A 33 3.20 -13.90 11.70
N THR A 34 2.47 -14.79 11.02
CA THR A 34 2.99 -15.59 9.91
C THR A 34 2.08 -15.48 8.69
N ASN A 35 2.66 -15.69 7.52
CA ASN A 35 1.87 -15.91 6.33
C ASN A 35 1.26 -17.32 6.36
N PRO A 36 -0.07 -17.48 6.24
CA PRO A 36 -0.72 -18.77 6.39
C PRO A 36 -0.88 -19.53 5.07
N TRP A 37 -0.59 -18.92 3.91
CA TRP A 37 -0.95 -19.50 2.62
C TRP A 37 0.18 -20.30 1.97
N PRO A 38 -0.13 -21.40 1.25
CA PRO A 38 0.86 -22.16 0.48
C PRO A 38 1.58 -21.34 -0.60
N SER A 39 0.95 -20.27 -1.08
CA SER A 39 1.52 -19.30 -2.03
C SER A 39 2.70 -18.51 -1.47
N TYR A 40 2.96 -18.57 -0.16
CA TYR A 40 4.08 -17.90 0.49
C TYR A 40 5.21 -18.88 0.79
N SER A 41 6.43 -18.50 0.40
CA SER A 41 7.65 -19.21 0.78
C SER A 41 8.59 -18.25 1.52
N PRO A 42 9.02 -18.58 2.74
CA PRO A 42 9.95 -17.74 3.48
C PRO A 42 11.30 -17.70 2.77
N PHE A 43 11.85 -16.50 2.63
CA PHE A 43 13.11 -16.31 1.92
C PHE A 43 14.29 -16.92 2.72
N PRO A 44 14.93 -18.02 2.25
CA PRO A 44 16.00 -18.65 3.03
C PRO A 44 17.22 -17.74 3.09
N ILE A 45 17.87 -17.65 4.27
CA ILE A 45 19.07 -16.81 4.47
C ILE A 45 20.19 -17.21 3.50
N SER A 46 20.31 -18.50 3.15
CA SER A 46 21.26 -18.99 2.15
C SER A 46 21.01 -18.35 0.77
N THR A 47 19.75 -18.19 0.37
CA THR A 47 19.36 -17.54 -0.88
C THR A 47 19.64 -16.04 -0.82
N VAL A 48 19.41 -15.37 0.31
CA VAL A 48 19.81 -13.95 0.55
C VAL A 48 21.31 -13.79 0.28
N ILE A 49 22.15 -14.61 0.92
CA ILE A 49 23.62 -14.55 0.80
C ILE A 49 24.03 -14.84 -0.64
N LYS A 50 23.48 -15.90 -1.26
CA LYS A 50 23.75 -16.26 -2.65
C LYS A 50 23.44 -15.11 -3.60
N LYS A 51 22.25 -14.52 -3.51
CA LYS A 51 21.82 -13.40 -4.37
C LYS A 51 22.63 -12.13 -4.11
N ARG A 52 23.00 -11.86 -2.85
CA ARG A 52 23.76 -10.65 -2.47
C ARG A 52 25.20 -10.67 -3.00
N PHE A 53 25.87 -11.82 -2.91
CA PHE A 53 27.31 -11.93 -3.15
C PHE A 53 27.71 -12.69 -4.41
N PHE A 54 26.87 -13.60 -4.92
CA PHE A 54 27.28 -14.56 -5.96
C PHE A 54 26.39 -14.57 -7.22
N ALA A 55 25.18 -14.02 -7.17
CA ALA A 55 24.33 -13.93 -8.37
C ALA A 55 24.83 -12.84 -9.33
N PRO A 56 24.76 -13.07 -10.66
CA PRO A 56 25.03 -12.02 -11.64
C PRO A 56 24.03 -10.88 -11.43
N LYS A 57 24.55 -9.68 -11.22
CA LYS A 57 23.77 -8.47 -11.00
C LYS A 57 23.60 -7.77 -12.34
N ASN A 58 22.35 -7.52 -12.74
CA ASN A 58 22.05 -6.71 -13.92
C ASN A 58 21.75 -5.27 -13.47
N PHE A 59 22.75 -4.64 -12.84
CA PHE A 59 22.59 -3.29 -12.33
C PHE A 59 22.43 -2.31 -13.49
N VAL A 60 21.22 -1.79 -13.66
CA VAL A 60 20.95 -0.65 -14.54
C VAL A 60 20.88 0.61 -13.66
N PRO A 61 21.72 1.64 -13.91
CA PRO A 61 21.64 2.90 -13.18
C PRO A 61 20.35 3.65 -13.48
N VAL A 62 19.93 4.53 -12.57
CA VAL A 62 18.83 5.46 -12.87
C VAL A 62 19.30 6.41 -13.98
N PRO A 63 18.53 6.59 -15.08
CA PRO A 63 18.91 7.51 -16.15
C PRO A 63 19.09 8.94 -15.64
N SER A 64 20.23 9.55 -15.93
CA SER A 64 20.57 10.91 -15.47
C SER A 64 19.73 11.99 -16.15
N ASP A 65 19.30 11.76 -17.39
CA ASP A 65 18.36 12.59 -18.14
C ASP A 65 16.89 12.39 -17.74
N ARG A 66 16.64 11.47 -16.79
CA ARG A 66 15.31 11.03 -16.34
C ARG A 66 14.42 10.48 -17.46
N ALA A 67 15.00 10.06 -18.59
CA ALA A 67 14.24 9.48 -19.69
C ALA A 67 13.53 8.19 -19.23
N GLY A 68 12.24 8.07 -19.59
CA GLY A 68 11.40 6.93 -19.19
C GLY A 68 10.99 6.90 -17.71
N LEU A 69 11.44 7.86 -16.89
CA LEU A 69 10.97 7.98 -15.51
C LEU A 69 9.62 8.70 -15.45
N VAL A 70 8.88 8.42 -14.39
CA VAL A 70 7.66 9.15 -14.03
C VAL A 70 7.94 10.64 -13.94
N LYS A 71 7.01 11.47 -14.46
CA LYS A 71 7.14 12.92 -14.31
C LYS A 71 6.71 13.31 -12.92
N VAL A 72 7.26 14.42 -12.44
CA VAL A 72 6.82 15.06 -11.20
C VAL A 72 6.09 16.33 -11.57
N ARG A 73 4.85 16.47 -11.09
CA ARG A 73 4.04 17.67 -11.24
C ARG A 73 3.55 18.11 -9.89
N LYS A 74 3.35 19.42 -9.71
CA LYS A 74 2.72 19.94 -8.50
C LYS A 74 1.26 19.48 -8.48
N PRO A 75 0.76 18.91 -7.38
CA PRO A 75 -0.63 18.49 -7.29
C PRO A 75 -1.57 19.69 -7.28
N ASP A 76 -2.75 19.50 -7.85
CA ASP A 76 -3.87 20.42 -7.73
C ASP A 76 -4.98 19.73 -6.94
N PHE A 77 -5.01 20.01 -5.63
CA PHE A 77 -5.96 19.38 -4.72
C PHE A 77 -7.37 19.98 -4.81
N ASP A 78 -7.50 21.20 -5.35
CA ASP A 78 -8.73 21.99 -5.27
C ASP A 78 -9.55 21.97 -6.55
N ASN A 79 -8.92 21.84 -7.73
CA ASN A 79 -9.60 21.95 -9.02
C ASN A 79 -9.97 20.60 -9.68
N ALA A 80 -9.83 19.48 -8.98
CA ALA A 80 -10.28 18.19 -9.48
C ALA A 80 -11.82 18.06 -9.40
N PRO A 81 -12.48 17.42 -10.40
CA PRO A 81 -13.91 17.11 -10.31
C PRO A 81 -14.27 16.34 -9.04
N ASP A 82 -15.52 16.48 -8.60
CA ASP A 82 -16.02 15.66 -7.50
C ASP A 82 -16.10 14.18 -7.89
N GLY A 83 -15.79 13.30 -6.95
CA GLY A 83 -15.60 11.88 -7.18
C GLY A 83 -14.57 11.28 -6.23
N LEU A 84 -14.30 9.97 -6.38
CA LEU A 84 -13.25 9.31 -5.62
C LEU A 84 -11.91 9.66 -6.27
N LYS A 85 -11.08 10.39 -5.53
CA LYS A 85 -9.80 10.93 -6.01
C LYS A 85 -8.64 10.21 -5.36
N ALA A 86 -7.61 9.89 -6.14
CA ALA A 86 -6.34 9.38 -5.65
C ALA A 86 -5.19 10.19 -6.26
N THR A 87 -4.49 10.95 -5.44
CA THR A 87 -3.29 11.72 -5.83
C THR A 87 -2.05 10.93 -5.48
N TRP A 88 -1.23 10.57 -6.48
CA TRP A 88 -0.02 9.81 -6.22
C TRP A 88 1.10 10.71 -5.72
N ILE A 89 1.62 10.45 -4.52
CA ILE A 89 2.73 11.21 -3.95
C ILE A 89 4.08 10.59 -4.32
N GLY A 90 4.07 9.32 -4.73
CA GLY A 90 5.26 8.54 -5.07
C GLY A 90 5.36 7.29 -4.20
N HIS A 91 6.00 6.26 -4.74
CA HIS A 91 6.11 4.94 -4.13
C HIS A 91 4.71 4.35 -3.85
N ALA A 92 4.38 3.98 -2.61
CA ALA A 92 3.04 3.60 -2.19
C ALA A 92 2.22 4.74 -1.56
N SER A 93 2.76 5.96 -1.48
CA SER A 93 2.08 7.08 -0.85
C SER A 93 0.98 7.65 -1.75
N PHE A 94 -0.26 7.66 -1.26
CA PHE A 94 -1.40 8.27 -1.93
C PHE A 94 -2.22 9.12 -0.97
N LEU A 95 -2.62 10.30 -1.45
CA LEU A 95 -3.73 11.02 -0.83
C LEU A 95 -5.03 10.62 -1.54
N VAL A 96 -5.89 9.92 -0.82
CA VAL A 96 -7.24 9.58 -1.27
C VAL A 96 -8.23 10.60 -0.72
N GLU A 97 -9.12 11.11 -1.55
CA GLU A 97 -10.26 11.91 -1.13
C GLU A 97 -11.55 11.23 -1.61
N THR A 98 -12.49 10.95 -0.70
CA THR A 98 -13.82 10.43 -1.06
C THR A 98 -14.60 11.49 -1.83
N PRO A 99 -15.69 11.12 -2.54
CA PRO A 99 -16.63 12.13 -2.99
C PRO A 99 -17.19 12.96 -1.83
N LYS A 100 -17.69 14.15 -2.16
CA LYS A 100 -18.24 15.10 -1.18
C LYS A 100 -19.61 14.62 -0.69
N ALA A 101 -19.82 14.66 0.61
CA ALA A 101 -21.19 14.58 1.15
C ALA A 101 -22.00 15.81 0.73
N GLN A 102 -23.34 15.71 0.67
CA GLN A 102 -24.24 16.74 0.14
C GLN A 102 -24.04 18.14 0.76
N HIS A 103 -23.58 18.20 2.00
CA HIS A 103 -23.39 19.44 2.76
C HIS A 103 -21.91 19.82 2.97
N ALA A 104 -20.98 19.06 2.40
CA ALA A 104 -19.55 19.24 2.62
C ALA A 104 -18.87 19.95 1.44
N GLU A 105 -17.87 20.79 1.74
CA GLU A 105 -17.07 21.48 0.71
C GLU A 105 -16.02 20.56 0.07
N ARG A 106 -15.64 19.49 0.77
CA ARG A 106 -14.65 18.47 0.38
C ARG A 106 -15.06 17.09 0.88
N GLY A 107 -14.47 16.05 0.30
CA GLY A 107 -14.56 14.69 0.86
C GLY A 107 -13.60 14.47 2.04
N LEU A 108 -13.71 13.29 2.64
CA LEU A 108 -12.76 12.80 3.64
C LEU A 108 -11.43 12.48 2.96
N ARG A 109 -10.34 12.94 3.57
CA ARG A 109 -8.97 12.81 3.06
C ARG A 109 -8.21 11.76 3.87
N ILE A 110 -7.85 10.67 3.21
CA ILE A 110 -7.11 9.53 3.77
C ILE A 110 -5.74 9.48 3.12
N LEU A 111 -4.69 9.52 3.93
CA LEU A 111 -3.32 9.41 3.45
C LEU A 111 -2.79 8.00 3.71
N LEU A 112 -2.47 7.29 2.62
CA LEU A 112 -2.02 5.90 2.64
C LEU A 112 -0.48 5.87 2.61
N ASP A 113 0.14 5.12 3.52
CA ASP A 113 1.59 4.86 3.61
C ASP A 113 2.48 6.09 3.30
N PRO A 114 2.37 7.20 4.06
CA PRO A 114 3.02 8.46 3.71
C PRO A 114 4.53 8.48 3.91
N VAL A 115 5.27 8.79 2.84
CA VAL A 115 6.73 8.92 2.84
C VAL A 115 7.20 10.13 2.03
N TRP A 116 7.71 11.13 2.75
CA TRP A 116 8.35 12.33 2.16
C TRP A 116 9.87 12.30 2.26
N SER A 117 10.45 11.54 3.19
CA SER A 117 11.90 11.52 3.40
C SER A 117 12.69 11.16 2.15
N ASP A 118 13.86 11.81 1.99
CA ASP A 118 14.78 11.51 0.91
C ASP A 118 15.42 10.12 1.05
N ARG A 119 15.59 9.65 2.28
CA ARG A 119 16.14 8.32 2.58
C ARG A 119 15.21 7.54 3.49
N VAL A 120 14.90 6.31 3.10
CA VAL A 120 14.08 5.38 3.88
C VAL A 120 14.97 4.38 4.60
N GLY A 121 14.95 4.43 5.93
CA GLY A 121 15.67 3.50 6.79
C GLY A 121 15.92 4.06 8.19
N PRO A 122 16.68 3.35 9.04
CA PRO A 122 16.84 3.72 10.44
C PRO A 122 17.42 5.13 10.57
N TYR A 123 16.65 5.98 11.26
CA TYR A 123 16.94 7.40 11.50
C TYR A 123 17.20 8.22 10.22
N GLY A 124 16.74 7.75 9.05
CA GLY A 124 17.03 8.38 7.76
C GLY A 124 18.52 8.39 7.38
N MET A 125 19.36 7.60 8.04
CA MET A 125 20.82 7.60 7.86
C MET A 125 21.30 6.50 6.90
N VAL A 126 20.67 5.32 6.97
CA VAL A 126 21.00 4.14 6.17
C VAL A 126 19.79 3.75 5.34
N GLY A 127 19.99 3.18 4.16
CA GLY A 127 18.91 2.64 3.32
C GLY A 127 18.75 3.38 1.99
N PRO A 128 17.76 2.97 1.17
CA PRO A 128 17.50 3.54 -0.14
C PRO A 128 17.28 5.05 -0.13
N VAL A 129 17.82 5.73 -1.14
CA VAL A 129 17.58 7.16 -1.41
C VAL A 129 16.57 7.26 -2.55
N ARG A 130 15.58 8.13 -2.41
CA ARG A 130 14.62 8.40 -3.48
C ARG A 130 15.33 9.04 -4.68
N PHE A 131 14.97 8.60 -5.87
CA PHE A 131 15.46 9.19 -7.12
C PHE A 131 14.40 10.07 -7.80
N THR A 132 13.16 10.02 -7.32
CA THR A 132 12.08 10.93 -7.72
C THR A 132 11.60 11.69 -6.49
N PRO A 133 11.69 13.03 -6.47
CA PRO A 133 11.29 13.85 -5.33
C PRO A 133 9.78 13.78 -5.08
N PRO A 134 9.30 14.16 -3.88
CA PRO A 134 7.86 14.28 -3.66
C PRO A 134 7.31 15.46 -4.47
N PRO A 135 6.03 15.42 -4.88
CA PRO A 135 5.45 16.44 -5.76
C PRO A 135 5.14 17.76 -5.05
N CYS A 136 5.09 17.76 -3.73
CA CYS A 136 4.83 18.92 -2.88
C CYS A 136 5.47 18.72 -1.49
N THR A 137 5.55 19.78 -0.69
CA THR A 137 5.93 19.66 0.73
C THR A 137 4.75 19.18 1.59
N ILE A 138 5.02 18.86 2.87
CA ILE A 138 3.96 18.48 3.83
C ILE A 138 3.07 19.68 4.16
N GLU A 139 3.63 20.88 4.18
CA GLU A 139 2.91 22.14 4.40
C GLU A 139 1.89 22.41 3.29
N GLU A 140 2.23 22.04 2.05
CA GLU A 140 1.36 22.16 0.87
C GLU A 140 0.26 21.10 0.79
N LEU A 141 0.31 20.04 1.61
CA LEU A 141 -0.80 19.08 1.67
C LEU A 141 -2.08 19.77 2.14
N PRO A 142 -3.26 19.27 1.75
CA PRO A 142 -4.49 19.63 2.45
C PRO A 142 -4.52 19.10 3.90
N GLU A 143 -5.59 19.42 4.63
CA GLU A 143 -5.93 18.73 5.88
C GLU A 143 -6.17 17.23 5.62
N ILE A 144 -5.65 16.37 6.49
CA ILE A 144 -5.74 14.92 6.46
C ILE A 144 -6.62 14.46 7.62
N ASP A 145 -7.68 13.71 7.33
CA ASP A 145 -8.60 13.23 8.37
C ASP A 145 -8.15 11.88 8.97
N ALA A 146 -7.47 11.06 8.16
CA ALA A 146 -6.96 9.76 8.56
C ALA A 146 -5.65 9.40 7.84
N ILE A 147 -4.78 8.66 8.51
CA ILE A 147 -3.65 7.94 7.91
C ILE A 147 -3.90 6.45 8.03
N CYS A 148 -3.66 5.70 6.96
CA CYS A 148 -3.64 4.23 7.01
C CYS A 148 -2.23 3.74 6.71
N ILE A 149 -1.71 2.88 7.58
CA ILE A 149 -0.39 2.25 7.46
C ILE A 149 -0.61 0.76 7.18
N SER A 150 -0.14 0.28 6.04
CA SER A 150 -0.20 -1.14 5.66
C SER A 150 0.72 -2.01 6.52
N HIS A 151 1.95 -1.58 6.76
CA HIS A 151 2.96 -2.31 7.53
C HIS A 151 4.10 -1.38 7.97
N ASP A 152 5.02 -1.87 8.81
CA ASP A 152 5.98 -1.00 9.50
C ASP A 152 7.31 -0.74 8.78
N HIS A 153 7.49 -1.23 7.55
CA HIS A 153 8.71 -0.99 6.77
C HIS A 153 8.97 0.51 6.56
N TYR A 154 10.25 0.87 6.41
CA TYR A 154 10.67 2.28 6.38
C TYR A 154 10.15 3.07 5.17
N ASP A 155 9.83 2.40 4.08
CA ASP A 155 9.25 2.98 2.86
C ASP A 155 7.72 3.01 2.85
N HIS A 156 7.08 2.64 3.96
CA HIS A 156 5.62 2.73 4.18
C HIS A 156 5.25 3.48 5.47
N LEU A 157 6.15 3.50 6.44
CA LEU A 157 6.00 4.20 7.71
C LEU A 157 7.21 5.10 7.93
N ASP A 158 7.13 6.36 7.51
CA ASP A 158 8.20 7.32 7.70
C ASP A 158 7.98 8.17 8.96
N SER A 159 8.86 8.01 9.95
CA SER A 159 8.79 8.75 11.22
C SER A 159 8.88 10.26 11.05
N GLU A 160 9.68 10.75 10.11
CA GLU A 160 9.84 12.18 9.87
C GLU A 160 8.56 12.77 9.29
N THR A 161 7.97 12.06 8.33
CA THR A 161 6.70 12.43 7.70
C THR A 161 5.58 12.45 8.72
N LEU A 162 5.43 11.40 9.53
CA LEU A 162 4.41 11.35 10.58
C LEU A 162 4.57 12.48 11.60
N ARG A 163 5.81 12.82 12.00
CA ARG A 163 6.07 13.93 12.91
C ARG A 163 5.58 15.25 12.34
N LYS A 164 5.99 15.58 11.12
CA LYS A 164 5.63 16.85 10.45
C LYS A 164 4.14 16.98 10.20
N ILE A 165 3.46 15.90 9.81
CA ILE A 165 1.99 15.91 9.63
C ILE A 165 1.30 16.15 10.98
N ASN A 166 1.72 15.45 12.03
CA ASN A 166 1.15 15.60 13.36
C ASN A 166 1.36 17.01 13.93
N GLU A 167 2.54 17.61 13.72
CA GLU A 167 2.85 19.01 14.08
C GLU A 167 1.97 19.99 13.30
N LYS A 168 1.87 19.83 11.97
CA LYS A 168 1.04 20.67 11.10
C LYS A 168 -0.43 20.65 11.52
N GLN A 169 -0.96 19.48 11.89
CA GLN A 169 -2.34 19.32 12.34
C GLN A 169 -2.53 19.54 13.84
N LYS A 170 -1.49 19.98 14.56
CA LYS A 170 -1.55 20.29 16.00
C LYS A 170 -2.08 19.11 16.84
N GLY A 171 -1.77 17.89 16.42
CA GLY A 171 -2.23 16.65 17.06
C GLY A 171 -3.66 16.21 16.70
N ASP A 172 -4.36 16.92 15.82
CA ASP A 172 -5.65 16.49 15.29
C ASP A 172 -5.44 15.51 14.12
N LEU A 173 -5.03 14.29 14.43
CA LEU A 173 -4.68 13.26 13.45
C LEU A 173 -5.09 11.88 13.96
N ARG A 174 -5.71 11.08 13.09
CA ARG A 174 -6.05 9.68 13.34
C ARG A 174 -5.18 8.77 12.48
N VAL A 175 -4.64 7.72 13.08
CA VAL A 175 -3.81 6.71 12.40
C VAL A 175 -4.41 5.34 12.60
N PHE A 176 -4.59 4.60 11.51
CA PHE A 176 -5.02 3.21 11.48
C PHE A 176 -3.85 2.36 11.00
N CYS A 177 -3.59 1.26 11.67
CA CYS A 177 -2.49 0.37 11.32
C CYS A 177 -2.82 -1.08 11.64
N ALA A 178 -2.04 -2.00 11.05
CA ALA A 178 -2.13 -3.41 11.38
C ALA A 178 -1.70 -3.69 12.84
N LEU A 179 -2.12 -4.84 13.40
CA LEU A 179 -1.76 -5.25 14.76
C LEU A 179 -0.25 -5.15 15.06
N ASN A 180 0.05 -4.75 16.30
CA ASN A 180 1.36 -4.46 16.88
C ASN A 180 2.14 -3.29 16.23
N VAL A 181 1.67 -2.68 15.13
CA VAL A 181 2.32 -1.51 14.51
C VAL A 181 2.15 -0.25 15.37
N LYS A 182 1.11 -0.13 16.20
CA LYS A 182 0.95 1.02 17.11
C LYS A 182 2.10 1.14 18.07
N ALA A 183 2.57 0.02 18.63
CA ALA A 183 3.73 0.04 19.52
C ALA A 183 4.95 0.65 18.82
N VAL A 184 5.12 0.37 17.52
CA VAL A 184 6.17 1.00 16.69
C VAL A 184 5.90 2.50 16.57
N ILE A 185 4.71 2.93 16.13
CA ILE A 185 4.36 4.35 15.92
C ILE A 185 4.58 5.17 17.21
N ILE A 186 4.11 4.68 18.35
CA ILE A 186 4.30 5.33 19.65
C ILE A 186 5.79 5.34 20.03
N GLY A 187 6.49 4.23 19.81
CA GLY A 187 7.92 4.08 20.09
C GLY A 187 8.83 4.98 19.26
N LEU A 188 8.36 5.51 18.11
CA LEU A 188 9.12 6.49 17.33
C LEU A 188 9.27 7.84 18.04
N GLY A 189 8.44 8.14 19.05
CA GLY A 189 8.55 9.39 19.81
C GLY A 189 8.20 10.65 19.00
N VAL A 190 7.41 10.52 17.93
CA VAL A 190 7.07 11.60 16.98
C VAL A 190 5.89 12.47 17.42
N GLY A 191 5.54 12.44 18.71
CA GLY A 191 4.44 13.20 19.29
C GLY A 191 3.04 12.63 19.03
N ILE A 192 2.92 11.48 18.35
CA ILE A 192 1.66 10.74 18.19
C ILE A 192 1.35 9.97 19.48
N LYS A 193 0.12 10.09 19.96
CA LYS A 193 -0.34 9.52 21.23
C LYS A 193 -1.20 8.27 21.02
N ASN A 194 -1.36 7.49 22.10
CA ASN A 194 -2.11 6.23 22.06
C ASN A 194 -3.56 6.39 21.56
N GLU A 195 -4.20 7.51 21.87
CA GLU A 195 -5.61 7.77 21.52
C GLU A 195 -5.77 8.13 20.04
N GLN A 196 -4.67 8.50 19.37
CA GLN A 196 -4.64 8.82 17.94
C GLN A 196 -4.49 7.57 17.07
N VAL A 197 -4.06 6.43 17.64
CA VAL A 197 -3.71 5.23 16.88
C VAL A 197 -4.65 4.07 17.20
N THR A 198 -5.26 3.51 16.17
CA THR A 198 -6.10 2.31 16.25
C THR A 198 -5.44 1.17 15.49
N GLU A 199 -5.20 0.05 16.18
CA GLU A 199 -4.72 -1.18 15.55
C GLU A 199 -5.88 -2.04 15.11
N MET A 200 -5.73 -2.70 13.97
CA MET A 200 -6.76 -3.52 13.33
C MET A 200 -6.17 -4.84 12.88
N ASP A 201 -6.88 -5.94 13.15
CA ASP A 201 -6.57 -7.24 12.55
C ASP A 201 -7.16 -7.34 11.15
N TRP A 202 -6.79 -8.38 10.42
CA TRP A 202 -7.46 -8.70 9.16
C TRP A 202 -8.95 -8.90 9.36
N TRP A 203 -9.71 -8.33 8.43
CA TRP A 203 -11.16 -8.25 8.37
C TRP A 203 -11.81 -7.27 9.34
N ASP A 204 -11.06 -6.64 10.25
CA ASP A 204 -11.61 -5.59 11.10
C ASP A 204 -11.98 -4.36 10.26
N GLY A 205 -13.16 -3.81 10.56
CA GLY A 205 -13.68 -2.63 9.91
C GLY A 205 -13.95 -1.52 10.91
N ILE A 206 -13.78 -0.27 10.49
CA ILE A 206 -14.08 0.91 11.30
C ILE A 206 -14.70 2.01 10.45
N LYS A 207 -15.75 2.64 10.96
CA LYS A 207 -16.32 3.85 10.39
C LYS A 207 -15.63 5.06 11.02
N VAL A 208 -15.12 5.95 10.18
CA VAL A 208 -14.53 7.24 10.57
C VAL A 208 -15.51 8.34 10.17
N ILE A 209 -15.77 9.27 11.08
CA ILE A 209 -16.73 10.36 10.87
C ILE A 209 -16.03 11.69 11.21
N LYS A 210 -16.11 12.65 10.31
CA LYS A 210 -15.65 14.03 10.52
C LYS A 210 -16.85 14.96 10.34
N GLU A 211 -17.18 15.69 11.42
CA GLU A 211 -18.29 16.65 11.40
C GLU A 211 -18.08 17.71 10.31
N GLY A 212 -19.14 18.00 9.55
CA GLY A 212 -19.10 18.94 8.42
C GLY A 212 -18.42 18.40 7.14
N VAL A 213 -17.87 17.18 7.15
CA VAL A 213 -17.19 16.57 5.99
C VAL A 213 -17.88 15.29 5.53
N GLY A 214 -18.16 14.34 6.43
CA GLY A 214 -18.83 13.08 6.10
C GLY A 214 -18.30 11.87 6.86
N SER A 215 -18.47 10.68 6.27
CA SER A 215 -17.96 9.42 6.85
C SER A 215 -17.39 8.45 5.82
N VAL A 216 -16.46 7.61 6.24
CA VAL A 216 -15.81 6.57 5.43
C VAL A 216 -15.66 5.31 6.25
N GLU A 217 -15.83 4.15 5.62
CA GLU A 217 -15.50 2.84 6.18
C GLU A 217 -14.09 2.45 5.73
N LEU A 218 -13.24 2.12 6.70
CA LEU A 218 -11.91 1.57 6.49
C LEU A 218 -11.91 0.13 6.95
N VAL A 219 -11.42 -0.78 6.11
CA VAL A 219 -11.28 -2.19 6.48
C VAL A 219 -9.83 -2.62 6.28
N CYS A 220 -9.26 -3.19 7.33
CA CYS A 220 -7.95 -3.83 7.29
C CYS A 220 -8.13 -5.21 6.65
N THR A 221 -7.64 -5.42 5.43
CA THR A 221 -7.77 -6.69 4.70
C THR A 221 -6.43 -7.41 4.60
N PRO A 222 -6.40 -8.74 4.35
CA PRO A 222 -5.14 -9.45 4.26
C PRO A 222 -4.27 -9.00 3.06
N ALA A 223 -2.97 -9.21 3.20
CA ALA A 223 -1.97 -9.12 2.12
C ALA A 223 -0.95 -10.24 2.30
N GLN A 224 -0.26 -10.65 1.24
CA GLN A 224 0.82 -11.64 1.29
C GLN A 224 2.18 -10.93 1.39
N HIS A 225 2.56 -10.58 2.60
CA HIS A 225 3.84 -9.92 2.88
C HIS A 225 4.44 -10.39 4.21
N ARG A 226 5.42 -9.64 4.71
CA ARG A 226 5.89 -9.64 6.09
C ARG A 226 6.11 -8.19 6.54
N SER A 227 6.12 -7.96 7.84
CA SER A 227 6.42 -6.65 8.43
C SER A 227 7.60 -6.75 9.41
N GLY A 228 8.35 -5.66 9.60
CA GLY A 228 9.45 -5.55 10.54
C GLY A 228 10.51 -4.52 10.14
N ARG A 229 10.99 -3.73 11.12
CA ARG A 229 12.08 -2.75 10.93
C ARG A 229 13.50 -3.27 11.16
N ALA A 230 13.63 -4.37 11.89
CA ALA A 230 14.91 -4.96 12.24
C ALA A 230 15.05 -6.35 11.57
N PRO A 231 16.24 -6.72 11.07
CA PRO A 231 16.47 -8.01 10.42
C PRO A 231 16.07 -9.25 11.24
N TRP A 232 16.05 -9.14 12.57
CA TRP A 232 15.69 -10.22 13.50
C TRP A 232 14.27 -10.14 14.06
N ASN A 233 13.47 -9.15 13.65
CA ASN A 233 12.09 -8.94 14.15
C ASN A 233 11.04 -8.98 13.02
N PHE A 234 11.35 -9.63 11.89
CA PHE A 234 10.35 -9.85 10.86
C PHE A 234 9.26 -10.79 11.39
N GLY A 235 8.01 -10.36 11.30
CA GLY A 235 6.85 -11.03 11.86
C GLY A 235 6.40 -10.51 13.24
N GLY A 236 7.11 -9.57 13.87
CA GLY A 236 6.68 -8.98 15.15
C GLY A 236 5.46 -8.06 15.05
N THR A 237 5.20 -7.54 13.84
CA THR A 237 4.05 -6.71 13.49
C THR A 237 3.28 -7.32 12.32
N LEU A 238 1.98 -7.04 12.26
CA LEU A 238 1.13 -7.47 11.14
C LEU A 238 1.34 -6.55 9.94
N TRP A 239 0.93 -7.03 8.76
CA TRP A 239 0.86 -6.28 7.50
C TRP A 239 -0.55 -6.42 6.93
N CYS A 240 -1.02 -5.45 6.16
CA CYS A 240 -2.36 -5.49 5.58
C CYS A 240 -2.47 -4.75 4.25
N SER A 241 -3.59 -4.98 3.57
CA SER A 241 -4.16 -4.09 2.57
C SER A 241 -5.30 -3.28 3.21
N TRP A 242 -5.78 -2.24 2.53
CA TRP A 242 -6.86 -1.39 3.00
C TRP A 242 -7.99 -1.30 1.98
N VAL A 243 -9.22 -1.50 2.44
CA VAL A 243 -10.43 -1.08 1.72
C VAL A 243 -10.85 0.29 2.25
N VAL A 244 -11.05 1.24 1.34
CA VAL A 244 -11.66 2.53 1.63
C VAL A 244 -13.02 2.54 0.93
N LYS A 245 -14.09 2.53 1.73
CA LYS A 245 -15.46 2.51 1.23
C LYS A 245 -16.17 3.78 1.67
N GLU A 246 -16.62 4.54 0.69
CA GLU A 246 -17.44 5.72 0.93
C GLU A 246 -18.75 5.35 1.61
N VAL A 247 -19.20 6.21 2.52
CA VAL A 247 -20.53 6.12 3.12
C VAL A 247 -21.34 7.34 2.67
N ASN A 248 -22.17 7.14 1.65
CA ASN A 248 -23.02 8.20 1.09
C ASN A 248 -24.44 8.19 1.68
N GLU A 249 -25.03 9.38 1.76
CA GLU A 249 -26.42 9.57 2.18
C GLU A 249 -27.40 9.27 1.04
N THR A 250 -26.98 9.46 -0.22
CA THR A 250 -27.76 9.06 -1.40
C THR A 250 -27.57 7.57 -1.68
N PRO A 251 -28.62 6.74 -1.55
CA PRO A 251 -28.52 5.32 -1.83
C PRO A 251 -28.20 5.08 -3.31
N ASN A 252 -27.23 4.19 -3.57
CA ASN A 252 -26.91 3.51 -4.85
C ASN A 252 -25.66 3.95 -5.64
N VAL A 253 -24.82 4.86 -5.15
CA VAL A 253 -23.49 5.07 -5.74
C VAL A 253 -22.45 5.23 -4.62
N GLU A 254 -22.03 4.10 -4.03
CA GLU A 254 -20.88 4.04 -3.13
C GLU A 254 -19.61 3.84 -3.95
N LYS A 255 -18.62 4.71 -3.77
CA LYS A 255 -17.28 4.51 -4.33
C LYS A 255 -16.41 3.66 -3.41
N LYS A 256 -15.67 2.72 -3.99
CA LYS A 256 -14.76 1.84 -3.26
C LYS A 256 -13.36 1.85 -3.85
N LEU A 257 -12.37 2.00 -2.97
CA LEU A 257 -10.95 1.89 -3.29
C LEU A 257 -10.33 0.69 -2.58
N PHE A 258 -9.48 -0.05 -3.29
CA PHE A 258 -8.58 -1.04 -2.70
C PHE A 258 -7.14 -0.55 -2.76
N PHE A 259 -6.45 -0.54 -1.63
CA PHE A 259 -5.03 -0.26 -1.54
C PHE A 259 -4.31 -1.53 -1.10
N ALA A 260 -3.51 -2.10 -1.98
CA ALA A 260 -2.90 -3.41 -1.74
C ALA A 260 -1.79 -3.39 -0.67
N GLY A 261 -1.21 -2.21 -0.37
CA GLY A 261 0.09 -2.14 0.30
C GLY A 261 1.16 -2.87 -0.50
N ASP A 262 2.15 -3.41 0.20
CA ASP A 262 3.08 -4.38 -0.38
C ASP A 262 2.51 -5.78 -0.26
N THR A 263 2.54 -6.50 -1.37
CA THR A 263 2.08 -7.88 -1.38
C THR A 263 2.69 -8.67 -2.53
N GLY A 264 2.97 -9.94 -2.28
CA GLY A 264 3.12 -10.97 -3.29
C GLY A 264 1.76 -11.50 -3.72
N TYR A 265 1.77 -12.35 -4.74
CA TYR A 265 0.59 -13.08 -5.20
C TYR A 265 0.81 -14.58 -5.12
N CYS A 266 1.96 -15.05 -5.61
CA CYS A 266 2.42 -16.42 -5.44
C CYS A 266 3.95 -16.48 -5.57
N HIS A 267 4.58 -17.29 -4.73
CA HIS A 267 6.00 -17.58 -4.85
C HIS A 267 6.30 -18.33 -6.15
N VAL A 268 7.43 -17.98 -6.77
CA VAL A 268 8.04 -18.67 -7.90
C VAL A 268 9.49 -19.05 -7.57
N ASP A 269 9.98 -20.15 -8.13
CA ASP A 269 11.31 -20.71 -7.80
C ASP A 269 12.42 -20.22 -8.74
N SER A 270 12.08 -19.58 -9.86
CA SER A 270 13.03 -19.11 -10.87
C SER A 270 12.95 -17.60 -11.10
N ASP A 271 14.11 -17.00 -11.39
CA ASP A 271 14.18 -15.60 -11.84
C ASP A 271 13.68 -15.44 -13.28
N ASP A 272 13.62 -16.53 -14.05
CA ASP A 272 13.13 -16.53 -15.43
C ASP A 272 11.59 -16.59 -15.51
N GLN A 273 10.90 -16.75 -14.37
CA GLN A 273 9.44 -16.76 -14.30
C GLN A 273 8.90 -15.33 -14.12
N PRO A 274 8.30 -14.72 -15.17
CA PRO A 274 7.85 -13.33 -15.10
C PRO A 274 6.60 -13.16 -14.21
N SER A 275 5.78 -14.22 -14.07
CA SER A 275 4.54 -14.24 -13.30
C SER A 275 4.36 -15.58 -12.57
N HIS A 276 3.32 -15.67 -11.76
CA HIS A 276 2.88 -16.88 -11.05
C HIS A 276 2.33 -18.01 -11.92
N HIS A 277 2.13 -17.85 -13.24
CA HIS A 277 1.38 -18.86 -14.03
C HIS A 277 2.01 -20.26 -14.01
N ASP A 278 3.33 -20.34 -13.86
CA ASP A 278 4.09 -21.59 -13.73
C ASP A 278 4.55 -21.86 -12.28
N ALA A 279 3.90 -21.25 -11.29
CA ALA A 279 4.25 -21.41 -9.89
C ALA A 279 3.92 -22.82 -9.37
N PRO A 280 4.69 -23.34 -8.40
CA PRO A 280 4.44 -24.65 -7.79
C PRO A 280 3.21 -24.69 -6.86
N HIS A 281 2.60 -23.54 -6.58
CA HIS A 281 1.52 -23.36 -5.62
C HIS A 281 0.37 -22.56 -6.24
N PRO A 282 -0.88 -22.76 -5.77
CA PRO A 282 -1.98 -21.88 -6.16
C PRO A 282 -1.72 -20.46 -5.64
N PRO A 283 -2.31 -19.43 -6.26
CA PRO A 283 -2.16 -18.05 -5.80
C PRO A 283 -2.80 -17.82 -4.42
N CYS A 284 -2.41 -16.71 -3.79
CA CYS A 284 -2.95 -16.28 -2.50
C CYS A 284 -4.48 -16.10 -2.59
N PRO A 285 -5.27 -16.86 -1.81
CA PRO A 285 -6.74 -16.80 -1.88
C PRO A 285 -7.32 -15.51 -1.31
N ALA A 286 -6.55 -14.73 -0.55
CA ALA A 286 -7.04 -13.52 0.09
C ALA A 286 -7.61 -12.50 -0.90
N PHE A 287 -7.06 -12.39 -2.10
CA PHE A 287 -7.51 -11.40 -3.08
C PHE A 287 -8.90 -11.74 -3.63
N SER A 288 -9.18 -13.01 -3.91
CA SER A 288 -10.52 -13.44 -4.32
C SER A 288 -11.52 -13.28 -3.17
N GLU A 289 -11.12 -13.57 -1.93
CA GLU A 289 -11.95 -13.35 -0.74
C GLU A 289 -12.28 -11.86 -0.54
N VAL A 290 -11.30 -10.96 -0.73
CA VAL A 290 -11.52 -9.50 -0.70
C VAL A 290 -12.47 -9.07 -1.82
N GLY A 291 -12.30 -9.58 -3.04
CA GLY A 291 -13.19 -9.30 -4.17
C GLY A 291 -14.61 -9.81 -3.99
N GLU A 292 -14.79 -10.93 -3.29
CA GLU A 292 -16.09 -11.49 -2.94
C GLU A 292 -16.82 -10.68 -1.86
N LEU A 293 -16.10 -10.26 -0.82
CA LEU A 293 -16.69 -9.58 0.34
C LEU A 293 -16.90 -8.08 0.12
N TYR A 294 -15.97 -7.42 -0.56
CA TYR A 294 -15.93 -5.96 -0.67
C TYR A 294 -16.06 -5.45 -2.10
N GLY A 295 -15.66 -6.25 -3.09
CA GLY A 295 -15.73 -5.90 -4.50
C GLY A 295 -17.16 -5.78 -5.06
N PRO A 296 -17.32 -5.30 -6.31
CA PRO A 296 -16.27 -4.76 -7.16
C PRO A 296 -15.76 -3.39 -6.66
N PHE A 297 -14.49 -3.08 -6.93
CA PHE A 297 -13.87 -1.78 -6.59
C PHE A 297 -13.89 -0.83 -7.79
N ASP A 298 -14.08 0.47 -7.55
CA ASP A 298 -14.00 1.49 -8.59
C ASP A 298 -12.54 1.84 -8.93
N LEU A 299 -11.67 1.81 -7.92
CA LEU A 299 -10.23 2.02 -8.08
C LEU A 299 -9.43 1.04 -7.23
N ALA A 300 -8.33 0.50 -7.76
CA ALA A 300 -7.33 -0.19 -6.98
C ALA A 300 -5.94 0.38 -7.21
N LEU A 301 -5.15 0.45 -6.15
CA LEU A 301 -3.77 0.89 -6.15
C LEU A 301 -2.91 -0.36 -5.89
N LEU A 302 -2.18 -0.81 -6.93
CA LEU A 302 -1.53 -2.13 -6.94
C LEU A 302 -0.01 -1.97 -7.12
N PRO A 303 0.84 -2.62 -6.30
CA PRO A 303 2.29 -2.53 -6.43
C PRO A 303 2.75 -3.21 -7.72
N ILE A 304 3.66 -2.58 -8.45
CA ILE A 304 4.21 -3.15 -9.69
C ILE A 304 5.74 -3.20 -9.71
N GLY A 305 6.40 -2.65 -8.68
CA GLY A 305 7.86 -2.60 -8.56
C GLY A 305 8.39 -3.47 -7.42
N CYS A 306 9.71 -3.45 -7.25
CA CYS A 306 10.43 -4.18 -6.20
C CYS A 306 10.22 -5.71 -6.22
N TYR A 307 10.00 -6.29 -7.40
CA TYR A 307 9.68 -7.72 -7.56
C TYR A 307 10.89 -8.59 -7.96
N SER A 308 12.01 -7.97 -8.36
CA SER A 308 13.20 -8.69 -8.85
C SER A 308 14.35 -8.72 -7.84
N PRO A 309 15.02 -9.88 -7.62
CA PRO A 309 14.88 -11.14 -8.35
C PRO A 309 13.67 -11.97 -7.90
N ARG A 310 12.94 -12.55 -8.87
CA ARG A 310 11.64 -13.20 -8.64
C ARG A 310 11.71 -14.39 -7.70
N SER A 311 12.76 -15.21 -7.80
CA SER A 311 12.93 -16.38 -6.91
C SER A 311 13.14 -15.99 -5.44
N ALA A 312 13.35 -14.71 -5.15
CA ALA A 312 13.55 -14.16 -3.81
C ALA A 312 12.36 -13.35 -3.32
N LEU A 313 11.80 -12.51 -4.19
CA LEU A 313 10.85 -11.47 -3.80
C LEU A 313 9.39 -11.82 -4.11
N SER A 314 9.11 -12.77 -5.00
CA SER A 314 7.74 -13.13 -5.44
C SER A 314 6.78 -13.51 -4.32
N ALA A 315 7.29 -14.05 -3.21
CA ALA A 315 6.48 -14.35 -2.04
C ALA A 315 5.93 -13.10 -1.33
N GLN A 316 6.50 -11.92 -1.58
CA GLN A 316 6.27 -10.66 -0.84
C GLN A 316 5.99 -9.44 -1.74
N HIS A 317 6.42 -9.48 -3.01
CA HIS A 317 6.24 -8.42 -3.98
C HIS A 317 5.76 -9.01 -5.31
N SER A 318 4.60 -8.52 -5.74
CA SER A 318 3.96 -8.89 -7.01
C SER A 318 4.74 -8.28 -8.18
N SER A 319 4.91 -9.05 -9.25
CA SER A 319 5.30 -8.47 -10.54
C SER A 319 4.11 -7.69 -11.12
N PRO A 320 4.33 -6.86 -12.16
CA PRO A 320 3.24 -6.26 -12.90
C PRO A 320 2.18 -7.27 -13.35
N GLU A 321 2.58 -8.46 -13.81
CA GLU A 321 1.66 -9.51 -14.25
C GLU A 321 0.89 -10.15 -13.08
N ASP A 322 1.53 -10.36 -11.92
CA ASP A 322 0.84 -10.81 -10.71
C ASP A 322 -0.22 -9.79 -10.27
N SER A 323 0.09 -8.49 -10.37
CA SER A 323 -0.85 -7.42 -10.04
C SER A 323 -2.04 -7.33 -11.03
N LEU A 324 -1.90 -7.81 -12.27
CA LEU A 324 -3.04 -7.96 -13.19
C LEU A 324 -3.97 -9.10 -12.75
N SER A 325 -3.43 -10.16 -12.16
CA SER A 325 -4.27 -11.19 -11.52
C SER A 325 -4.96 -10.66 -10.27
N ILE A 326 -4.26 -9.89 -9.42
CA ILE A 326 -4.88 -9.23 -8.27
C ILE A 326 -6.03 -8.32 -8.71
N HIS A 327 -5.84 -7.51 -9.76
CA HIS A 327 -6.90 -6.67 -10.34
C HIS A 327 -8.19 -7.45 -10.63
N ARG A 328 -8.07 -8.65 -11.21
CA ARG A 328 -9.21 -9.53 -11.51
C ARG A 328 -9.83 -10.13 -10.25
N ASP A 329 -9.01 -10.67 -9.37
CA ASP A 329 -9.47 -11.39 -8.16
C ASP A 329 -10.24 -10.46 -7.23
N ILE A 330 -9.77 -9.21 -7.06
CA ILE A 330 -10.49 -8.19 -6.28
C ILE A 330 -11.68 -7.59 -7.03
N ARG A 331 -11.86 -7.92 -8.32
CA ARG A 331 -12.91 -7.39 -9.20
C ARG A 331 -12.84 -5.87 -9.34
N SER A 332 -11.64 -5.34 -9.57
CA SER A 332 -11.43 -3.91 -9.77
C SER A 332 -11.88 -3.47 -11.17
N LYS A 333 -12.57 -2.33 -11.28
CA LYS A 333 -12.92 -1.71 -12.56
C LYS A 333 -11.75 -0.92 -13.16
N LYS A 334 -10.92 -0.31 -12.31
CA LYS A 334 -9.74 0.44 -12.70
C LYS A 334 -8.60 0.22 -11.73
N SER A 335 -7.40 -0.08 -12.21
CA SER A 335 -6.20 -0.15 -11.37
C SER A 335 -5.08 0.74 -11.85
N ILE A 336 -4.41 1.39 -10.90
CA ILE A 336 -3.24 2.24 -11.09
C ILE A 336 -2.04 1.58 -10.43
N GLY A 337 -0.97 1.41 -11.20
CA GLY A 337 0.29 0.87 -10.69
C GLY A 337 0.97 1.82 -9.71
N MET A 338 1.52 1.28 -8.61
CA MET A 338 2.26 2.00 -7.57
C MET A 338 3.52 1.23 -7.13
N HIS A 339 4.22 1.69 -6.09
CA HIS A 339 5.43 1.07 -5.53
C HIS A 339 6.60 0.96 -6.53
N TYR A 340 6.64 1.88 -7.50
CA TYR A 340 7.71 1.99 -8.49
C TYR A 340 8.10 3.47 -8.71
N GLY A 341 9.15 3.70 -9.50
CA GLY A 341 9.49 5.04 -10.00
C GLY A 341 9.97 6.05 -8.93
N THR A 342 10.14 5.64 -7.67
CA THR A 342 10.47 6.54 -6.55
C THR A 342 11.69 6.11 -5.75
N LEU A 343 11.69 4.87 -5.26
CA LEU A 343 12.76 4.24 -4.48
C LEU A 343 13.16 2.92 -5.14
N ARG A 344 14.38 2.45 -4.89
CA ARG A 344 14.79 1.07 -5.21
C ARG A 344 15.08 0.34 -3.91
N GLY A 345 14.37 -0.76 -3.66
CA GLY A 345 14.68 -1.67 -2.56
C GLY A 345 16.08 -2.26 -2.69
N ALA A 346 16.61 -2.84 -1.61
CA ALA A 346 18.00 -3.32 -1.57
C ALA A 346 18.33 -4.38 -2.64
N PHE A 347 17.35 -5.23 -2.99
CA PHE A 347 17.47 -6.20 -4.08
C PHE A 347 17.11 -5.59 -5.43
N SER A 348 15.93 -4.98 -5.59
CA SER A 348 15.52 -4.40 -6.88
C SER A 348 16.50 -3.34 -7.40
N ALA A 349 17.25 -2.67 -6.51
CA ALA A 349 18.39 -1.83 -6.84
C ALA A 349 19.46 -2.49 -7.71
N GLN A 350 19.56 -3.81 -7.73
CA GLN A 350 20.59 -4.59 -8.44
C GLN A 350 20.04 -5.45 -9.58
N PHE A 351 18.72 -5.65 -9.64
CA PHE A 351 18.09 -6.62 -10.53
C PHE A 351 16.93 -6.06 -11.36
N GLU A 352 16.38 -4.90 -11.00
CA GLU A 352 15.20 -4.32 -11.65
C GLU A 352 15.55 -2.96 -12.29
N PRO A 353 15.54 -2.82 -13.62
CA PRO A 353 15.61 -1.52 -14.27
C PRO A 353 14.40 -0.67 -13.88
N VAL A 354 14.61 0.61 -13.54
CA VAL A 354 13.53 1.47 -13.02
C VAL A 354 12.43 1.79 -14.05
N THR A 355 12.67 1.55 -15.33
CA THR A 355 11.71 1.70 -16.43
C THR A 355 10.95 0.42 -16.74
N GLU A 356 11.39 -0.74 -16.23
CA GLU A 356 10.80 -2.04 -16.54
C GLU A 356 9.39 -2.23 -15.94
N PRO A 357 9.09 -1.85 -14.67
CA PRO A 357 7.76 -2.01 -14.10
C PRO A 357 6.61 -1.42 -14.95
N PRO A 358 6.65 -0.13 -15.36
CA PRO A 358 5.56 0.45 -16.16
C PRO A 358 5.47 -0.15 -17.57
N GLU A 359 6.59 -0.56 -18.17
CA GLU A 359 6.61 -1.22 -19.48
C GLU A 359 5.92 -2.58 -19.43
N ARG A 360 6.28 -3.41 -18.44
CA ARG A 360 5.66 -4.73 -18.21
C ARG A 360 4.20 -4.62 -17.81
N TRP A 361 3.84 -3.66 -16.97
CA TRP A 361 2.45 -3.38 -16.59
C TRP A 361 1.58 -3.11 -17.82
N LYS A 362 2.03 -2.23 -18.72
CA LYS A 362 1.32 -1.93 -19.96
C LYS A 362 1.27 -3.13 -20.91
N LYS A 363 2.38 -3.83 -21.09
CA LYS A 363 2.46 -4.98 -21.99
C LYS A 363 1.54 -6.12 -21.52
N GLY A 364 1.56 -6.42 -20.22
CA GLY A 364 0.69 -7.42 -19.60
C GLY A 364 -0.78 -7.05 -19.76
N ALA A 365 -1.17 -5.80 -19.47
CA ALA A 365 -2.56 -5.36 -19.62
C ALA A 365 -3.08 -5.53 -21.06
N ILE A 366 -2.27 -5.17 -22.06
CA ILE A 366 -2.62 -5.35 -23.47
C ILE A 366 -2.73 -6.84 -23.84
N ALA A 367 -1.81 -7.68 -23.38
CA ALA A 367 -1.84 -9.12 -23.62
C ALA A 367 -3.08 -9.78 -23.00
N ASP A 368 -3.53 -9.24 -21.88
CA ASP A 368 -4.68 -9.67 -21.10
C ASP A 368 -6.02 -9.14 -21.63
N GLY A 369 -6.00 -8.32 -22.69
CA GLY A 369 -7.19 -7.74 -23.31
C GLY A 369 -7.80 -6.56 -22.55
N LEU A 370 -7.09 -5.99 -21.57
CA LEU A 370 -7.56 -4.87 -20.74
C LEU A 370 -7.29 -3.52 -21.43
N GLU A 371 -8.26 -2.61 -21.34
CA GLU A 371 -8.16 -1.27 -21.94
C GLU A 371 -7.21 -0.35 -21.14
N TRP A 372 -6.03 -0.07 -21.71
CA TRP A 372 -5.07 0.88 -21.12
C TRP A 372 -5.64 2.30 -21.02
N GLY A 373 -5.48 2.92 -19.85
CA GLY A 373 -6.04 4.23 -19.49
C GLY A 373 -7.44 4.18 -18.88
N LYS A 374 -8.19 3.10 -19.13
CA LYS A 374 -9.57 2.91 -18.66
C LYS A 374 -9.64 1.89 -17.53
N GLU A 375 -9.23 0.64 -17.79
CA GLU A 375 -9.23 -0.46 -16.81
C GLU A 375 -7.89 -0.57 -16.10
N ILE A 376 -6.79 -0.35 -16.83
CA ILE A 376 -5.44 -0.41 -16.28
C ILE A 376 -4.68 0.85 -16.67
N GLY A 377 -3.99 1.49 -15.74
CA GLY A 377 -3.23 2.68 -16.05
C GLY A 377 -2.08 2.96 -15.09
N LEU A 378 -1.45 4.11 -15.35
CA LEU A 378 -0.45 4.74 -14.52
C LEU A 378 -0.85 6.21 -14.35
N CYS A 379 -0.23 6.87 -13.38
CA CYS A 379 -0.27 8.31 -13.25
C CYS A 379 1.15 8.82 -12.95
N ASP A 380 1.38 10.11 -13.18
CA ASP A 380 2.61 10.79 -12.81
C ASP A 380 2.62 11.11 -11.30
N VAL A 381 3.81 11.34 -10.74
CA VAL A 381 3.94 11.77 -9.34
C VAL A 381 3.37 13.18 -9.21
N GLY A 382 2.36 13.31 -8.35
CA GLY A 382 1.53 14.49 -8.13
C GLY A 382 0.29 14.58 -9.01
N GLU A 383 0.04 13.60 -9.87
CA GLU A 383 -1.20 13.52 -10.65
C GLU A 383 -2.35 12.92 -9.83
N THR A 384 -3.56 13.43 -10.07
CA THR A 384 -4.80 12.98 -9.44
C THR A 384 -5.62 12.16 -10.43
N VAL A 385 -5.91 10.91 -10.06
CA VAL A 385 -6.88 10.06 -10.77
C VAL A 385 -8.24 10.23 -10.11
N VAL A 386 -9.28 10.44 -10.92
CA VAL A 386 -10.68 10.57 -10.47
C VAL A 386 -11.51 9.45 -11.08
N VAL A 387 -12.34 8.77 -10.29
CA VAL A 387 -13.25 7.69 -10.75
C VAL A 387 -14.68 7.83 -10.27
#